data_AF-A0A353ERE7-F1
#
_entry.id   AF-A0A353ERE7-F1
#
_cell.length_a   1.000
_cell.length_b   1.000
_cell.length_c   1.000
_cell.angle_alpha   90.00
_cell.angle_beta   90.00
_cell.angle_gamma   90.00
#
_symmetry.space_group_name_H-M   'P 1'
#
loop_
_entity.id
_entity.type
_entity.pdbx_description
1 polymer ?
#
loop_
_entity_poly.entity_id
_entity_poly.type
_entity_poly.pdbx_seq_one_letter_code
_entity_poly.pdbx_strand_id
1 'polypeptide(L)'
;MLSYQLNIHDSPSIRALKISEGVSETSLEQTIGLSLISEYNTQLLNMSRGLQQNLDQKRNAQTEIKYLASFILKEPTDLNGTQGFLLTPEEATNLQNKYPQLNLTQKDGQTYIEKPRLEAFIESKKQDLAALNTDSEMASLQIQTVVDQRKQAITLLSNLIASRDETIMNIVRNIK
;
A
#
# COMPACT_ATOMS: atom_id res chain seq x y z
N MET A 1 -11.26 32.52 -4.18
CA MET A 1 -10.33 31.50 -4.70
C MET A 1 -9.26 31.29 -3.63
N LEU A 2 -9.27 30.13 -2.98
CA LEU A 2 -8.30 29.77 -1.93
C LEU A 2 -7.10 29.09 -2.60
N SER A 3 -5.97 29.80 -2.63
CA SER A 3 -4.68 29.30 -3.07
C SER A 3 -4.07 28.45 -1.96
N TYR A 4 -3.95 27.14 -2.19
CA TYR A 4 -3.16 26.25 -1.35
C TYR A 4 -1.66 26.53 -1.59
N GLN A 5 -1.01 27.16 -0.63
CA GLN A 5 0.45 27.17 -0.52
C GLN A 5 0.89 25.83 0.07
N LEU A 6 1.54 25.00 -0.75
CA LEU A 6 2.27 23.83 -0.28
C LEU A 6 3.55 24.31 0.39
N ASN A 7 3.50 24.34 1.72
CA ASN A 7 4.64 24.56 2.59
C ASN A 7 5.54 23.31 2.50
N ILE A 8 6.55 23.35 1.61
CA ILE A 8 7.55 22.29 1.51
C ILE A 8 8.50 22.48 2.69
N HIS A 9 8.16 21.82 3.80
CA HIS A 9 9.02 21.68 4.96
C HIS A 9 10.28 20.92 4.53
N ASP A 10 11.42 21.49 4.91
CA ASP A 10 12.79 21.04 4.63
C ASP A 10 12.96 19.51 4.59
N SER A 11 13.26 18.97 3.40
CA SER A 11 13.92 17.67 3.27
C SER A 11 15.42 17.86 3.53
N PRO A 12 16.02 17.23 4.56
CA PRO A 12 17.43 17.42 4.88
C PRO A 12 18.38 16.61 3.99
N SER A 13 18.02 16.37 2.72
CA SER A 13 18.75 15.47 1.81
C SER A 13 19.55 16.19 0.74
N ILE A 14 20.04 17.41 0.99
CA ILE A 14 21.30 17.90 0.41
C ILE A 14 22.01 18.72 1.49
N ARG A 15 22.62 18.07 2.48
CA ARG A 15 23.83 18.68 3.06
C ARG A 15 24.84 18.69 1.92
N ALA A 16 25.02 19.87 1.34
CA ALA A 16 26.08 20.17 0.40
C ALA A 16 27.36 19.44 0.84
N LEU A 17 27.69 18.38 0.11
CA LEU A 17 29.03 17.79 0.13
C LEU A 17 29.95 18.92 -0.31
N LYS A 18 30.59 19.60 0.64
CA LYS A 18 31.74 20.45 0.36
C LYS A 18 32.74 19.53 -0.32
N ILE A 19 32.86 19.68 -1.64
CA ILE A 19 33.86 19.03 -2.46
C ILE A 19 35.20 19.59 -1.96
N SER A 20 35.90 18.86 -1.11
CA SER A 20 37.30 19.16 -0.85
C SER A 20 38.07 18.78 -2.11
N GLU A 21 38.83 19.72 -2.65
CA GLU A 21 39.75 19.52 -3.77
C GLU A 21 40.61 18.27 -3.51
N GLY A 22 40.42 17.21 -4.29
CA GLY A 22 41.14 15.93 -4.14
C GLY A 22 40.32 14.65 -4.38
N VAL A 23 39.00 14.76 -4.62
CA VAL A 23 38.13 13.60 -4.93
C VAL A 23 38.30 13.25 -6.42
N SER A 24 38.88 12.09 -6.75
CA SER A 24 38.94 11.63 -8.16
C SER A 24 37.53 11.39 -8.70
N GLU A 25 37.27 11.69 -9.98
CA GLU A 25 35.96 11.49 -10.63
C GLU A 25 35.37 10.09 -10.38
N THR A 26 36.23 9.08 -10.31
CA THR A 26 35.88 7.68 -10.02
C THR A 26 35.32 7.46 -8.61
N SER A 27 35.75 8.23 -7.61
CA SER A 27 35.20 8.17 -6.24
C SER A 27 33.86 8.90 -6.13
N LEU A 28 33.63 9.88 -7.01
CA LEU A 28 32.35 10.56 -7.15
C LEU A 28 31.29 9.63 -7.76
N GLU A 29 31.64 8.90 -8.83
CA GLU A 29 30.76 7.90 -9.48
C GLU A 29 30.34 6.77 -8.54
N GLN A 30 31.27 6.27 -7.71
CA GLN A 30 30.96 5.26 -6.69
C GLN A 30 30.03 5.81 -5.60
N THR A 31 30.23 7.07 -5.19
CA THR A 31 29.36 7.74 -4.21
C THR A 31 27.95 7.93 -4.77
N ILE A 32 27.84 8.36 -6.04
CA ILE A 32 26.56 8.52 -6.74
C ILE A 32 25.83 7.17 -6.88
N GLY A 33 26.54 6.09 -7.25
CA GLY A 33 25.97 4.76 -7.35
C GLY A 33 25.44 4.21 -6.02
N LEU A 34 26.17 4.44 -4.93
CA LEU A 34 25.72 4.06 -3.58
C LEU A 34 24.51 4.87 -3.11
N SER A 35 24.47 6.18 -3.41
CA SER A 35 23.31 7.03 -3.12
C SER A 35 22.07 6.56 -3.86
N LEU A 36 22.18 6.24 -5.15
CA LEU A 36 21.06 5.73 -5.95
C LEU A 36 20.51 4.40 -5.40
N ILE A 37 21.39 3.47 -5.01
CA ILE A 37 20.97 2.20 -4.39
C ILE A 37 20.24 2.46 -3.05
N SER A 38 20.72 3.42 -2.27
CA SER A 38 20.10 3.82 -1.00
C SER A 38 18.68 4.39 -1.20
N GLU A 39 18.49 5.19 -2.24
CA GLU A 39 17.18 5.73 -2.61
C GLU A 39 16.20 4.61 -2.99
N TYR A 40 16.62 3.66 -3.82
CA TYR A 40 15.80 2.50 -4.16
C TYR A 40 15.44 1.65 -2.93
N ASN A 41 16.37 1.46 -1.99
CA ASN A 41 16.07 0.75 -0.74
C ASN A 41 14.99 1.47 0.08
N THR A 42 15.07 2.80 0.17
CA THR A 42 14.08 3.64 0.87
C THR A 42 12.72 3.53 0.20
N GLN A 43 12.68 3.63 -1.13
CA GLN A 43 11.44 3.47 -1.91
C GLN A 43 10.81 2.09 -1.70
N LEU A 44 11.60 1.01 -1.82
CA LEU A 44 11.12 -0.36 -1.60
C LEU A 44 10.58 -0.58 -0.19
N LEU A 45 11.23 -0.01 0.83
CA LEU A 45 10.75 -0.09 2.21
C LEU A 45 9.38 0.58 2.37
N ASN A 46 9.21 1.77 1.79
CA ASN A 46 7.94 2.51 1.84
C ASN A 46 6.84 1.78 1.08
N MET A 47 7.14 1.26 -0.11
CA MET A 47 6.20 0.49 -0.92
C MET A 47 5.80 -0.82 -0.24
N SER A 48 6.75 -1.51 0.41
CA SER A 48 6.48 -2.73 1.17
C SER A 48 5.53 -2.46 2.35
N ARG A 49 5.75 -1.37 3.09
CA ARG A 49 4.83 -0.93 4.16
C ARG A 49 3.44 -0.60 3.62
N GLY A 50 3.36 0.12 2.49
CA GLY A 50 2.09 0.43 1.84
C GLY A 50 1.35 -0.83 1.38
N LEU A 51 2.05 -1.79 0.78
CA LEU A 51 1.48 -3.07 0.38
C LEU A 51 0.98 -3.86 1.59
N GLN A 52 1.73 -3.89 2.69
CA GLN A 52 1.29 -4.55 3.93
C GLN A 52 -0.02 -3.94 4.46
N GLN A 53 -0.11 -2.60 4.48
CA GLN A 53 -1.34 -1.90 4.88
C GLN A 53 -2.53 -2.25 3.96
N ASN A 54 -2.32 -2.29 2.64
CA ASN A 54 -3.35 -2.68 1.68
C ASN A 54 -3.83 -4.12 1.89
N LEU A 55 -2.91 -5.05 2.17
CA LEU A 55 -3.25 -6.45 2.46
C LEU A 55 -4.04 -6.60 3.76
N ASP A 56 -3.69 -5.83 4.79
CA ASP A 56 -4.44 -5.81 6.05
C ASP A 56 -5.85 -5.24 5.86
N GLN A 57 -5.98 -4.13 5.11
CA GLN A 57 -7.29 -3.57 4.74
C GLN A 57 -8.14 -4.56 3.95
N LYS A 58 -7.54 -5.26 2.98
CA LYS A 58 -8.20 -6.31 2.19
C LYS A 58 -8.70 -7.46 3.08
N ARG A 59 -7.89 -7.92 4.04
CA ARG A 59 -8.28 -8.96 5.00
C ARG A 59 -9.44 -8.51 5.89
N ASN A 60 -9.42 -7.26 6.34
CA ASN A 60 -10.49 -6.68 7.14
C ASN A 60 -11.79 -6.60 6.31
N ALA A 61 -11.74 -6.05 5.09
CA ALA A 61 -12.88 -5.98 4.19
C ALA A 61 -13.49 -7.36 3.89
N GLN A 62 -12.66 -8.39 3.66
CA GLN A 62 -13.13 -9.77 3.48
C GLN A 62 -13.85 -10.30 4.73
N THR A 63 -13.33 -10.00 5.92
CA THR A 63 -13.93 -10.41 7.19
C THR A 63 -15.26 -9.72 7.41
N GLU A 64 -15.34 -8.41 7.12
CA GLU A 64 -16.58 -7.63 7.19
C GLU A 64 -17.64 -8.17 6.23
N ILE A 65 -17.28 -8.43 4.96
CA ILE A 65 -18.20 -9.00 3.97
C ILE A 65 -18.71 -10.37 4.42
N LYS A 66 -17.85 -11.24 4.93
CA LYS A 66 -18.26 -12.55 5.46
C LYS A 66 -19.22 -12.41 6.63
N TYR A 67 -18.93 -11.50 7.56
CA TYR A 67 -19.82 -11.21 8.68
C TYR A 67 -21.19 -10.72 8.20
N LEU A 68 -21.24 -9.75 7.28
CA LEU A 68 -22.49 -9.22 6.72
C LEU A 68 -23.25 -10.28 5.93
N ALA A 69 -22.56 -11.10 5.14
CA ALA A 69 -23.16 -12.18 4.37
C ALA A 69 -23.74 -13.30 5.26
N SER A 70 -23.24 -13.46 6.50
CA SER A 70 -23.77 -14.46 7.43
C SER A 70 -25.23 -14.21 7.81
N PHE A 71 -25.69 -12.96 7.77
CA PHE A 71 -27.10 -12.63 8.02
C PHE A 71 -28.03 -13.11 6.89
N ILE A 72 -27.53 -13.22 5.66
CA ILE A 72 -28.31 -13.72 4.51
C ILE A 72 -28.62 -15.22 4.66
N LEU A 73 -27.85 -15.94 5.49
CA LEU A 73 -28.10 -17.35 5.79
C LEU A 73 -29.28 -17.54 6.76
N LYS A 74 -29.79 -16.47 7.38
CA LYS A 74 -30.97 -16.52 8.24
C LYS A 74 -32.24 -16.62 7.41
N GLU A 75 -33.29 -17.18 8.00
CA GLU A 75 -34.60 -17.22 7.36
C GLU A 75 -35.18 -15.80 7.24
N PRO A 76 -35.58 -15.35 6.02
CA PRO A 76 -36.11 -14.02 5.83
C PRO A 76 -37.54 -13.92 6.39
N THR A 77 -37.80 -12.83 7.12
CA THR A 77 -39.12 -12.44 7.64
C THR A 77 -39.72 -11.36 6.75
N ASP A 78 -41.03 -11.42 6.49
CA ASP A 78 -41.72 -10.35 5.75
C ASP A 78 -42.05 -9.15 6.65
N LEU A 79 -41.52 -7.99 6.27
CA LEU A 79 -41.71 -6.69 6.91
C LEU A 79 -42.68 -5.83 6.10
N ASN A 80 -43.86 -6.39 5.76
CA ASN A 80 -44.92 -5.73 4.98
C ASN A 80 -44.51 -5.46 3.52
N GLY A 81 -44.07 -6.51 2.81
CA GLY A 81 -43.65 -6.42 1.41
C GLY A 81 -42.14 -6.23 1.20
N THR A 82 -41.36 -6.20 2.28
CA THR A 82 -39.89 -6.19 2.24
C THR A 82 -39.34 -7.33 3.09
N GLN A 83 -38.46 -8.15 2.54
CA GLN A 83 -37.79 -9.20 3.31
C GLN A 83 -36.74 -8.58 4.25
N GLY A 84 -36.67 -9.07 5.48
CA GLY A 84 -35.62 -8.70 6.44
C GLY A 84 -35.15 -9.88 7.27
N PHE A 85 -33.98 -9.73 7.89
CA PHE A 85 -33.40 -10.75 8.76
C PHE A 85 -33.46 -10.28 10.21
N LEU A 86 -33.96 -11.16 11.09
CA LEU A 86 -34.05 -10.89 12.52
C LEU A 86 -32.65 -10.81 13.14
N LEU A 87 -32.43 -9.77 13.95
CA LEU A 87 -31.19 -9.54 14.67
C LEU A 87 -31.37 -9.80 16.16
N THR A 88 -30.37 -10.42 16.78
CA THR A 88 -30.25 -10.43 18.24
C THR A 88 -29.92 -9.02 18.74
N PRO A 89 -30.18 -8.71 20.03
CA PRO A 89 -29.82 -7.41 20.60
C PRO A 89 -28.34 -7.06 20.45
N GLU A 90 -27.47 -8.07 20.55
CA GLU A 90 -26.03 -7.91 20.38
C GLU A 90 -25.66 -7.62 18.92
N GLU A 91 -26.25 -8.33 17.96
CA GLU A 91 -26.03 -8.09 16.53
C GLU A 91 -26.52 -6.70 16.11
N ALA A 92 -27.70 -6.30 16.59
CA ALA A 92 -28.25 -4.97 16.34
C ALA A 92 -27.33 -3.87 16.87
N THR A 93 -26.84 -4.02 18.11
CA THR A 93 -25.89 -3.05 18.71
C THR A 93 -24.58 -2.99 17.92
N ASN A 94 -24.02 -4.14 17.54
CA ASN A 94 -22.79 -4.21 16.76
C ASN A 94 -22.94 -3.58 15.37
N LEU A 95 -24.03 -3.88 14.67
CA LEU A 95 -24.32 -3.31 13.36
C LEU A 95 -24.57 -1.80 13.44
N GLN A 96 -25.31 -1.32 14.45
CA GLN A 96 -25.57 0.11 14.62
C GLN A 96 -24.29 0.90 14.91
N ASN A 97 -23.38 0.33 15.70
CA ASN A 97 -22.10 0.97 16.03
C ASN A 97 -21.12 0.98 14.86
N LYS A 98 -21.04 -0.12 14.09
CA LYS A 98 -20.07 -0.26 12.99
C LYS A 98 -20.58 0.31 11.67
N TYR A 99 -21.88 0.19 11.41
CA TYR A 99 -22.51 0.51 10.14
C TYR A 99 -23.84 1.25 10.34
N PRO A 100 -23.83 2.46 10.94
CA PRO A 100 -25.05 3.22 11.20
C PRO A 100 -25.89 3.47 9.94
N GLN A 101 -25.25 3.52 8.77
CA GLN A 101 -25.88 3.68 7.46
C GLN A 101 -26.80 2.53 7.02
N LEU A 102 -26.73 1.36 7.66
CA LEU A 102 -27.63 0.24 7.36
C LEU A 102 -29.08 0.51 7.77
N ASN A 103 -29.32 1.49 8.65
CA ASN A 103 -30.64 1.94 9.09
C ASN A 103 -31.55 0.76 9.47
N LEU A 104 -31.28 0.15 10.62
CA LEU A 104 -32.01 -1.00 11.13
C LEU A 104 -33.50 -0.66 11.33
N THR A 105 -34.37 -1.63 11.08
CA THR A 105 -35.82 -1.47 11.15
C THR A 105 -36.37 -2.15 12.41
N GLN A 106 -37.30 -1.51 13.10
CA GLN A 106 -37.99 -2.12 14.24
C GLN A 106 -39.43 -2.46 13.88
N LYS A 107 -39.85 -3.69 14.18
CA LYS A 107 -41.23 -4.17 14.00
C LYS A 107 -41.57 -5.10 15.16
N ASP A 108 -42.74 -4.93 15.77
CA ASP A 108 -43.24 -5.77 16.87
C ASP A 108 -42.24 -5.93 18.05
N GLY A 109 -41.47 -4.86 18.34
CA GLY A 109 -40.44 -4.86 19.38
C GLY A 109 -39.14 -5.60 19.04
N GLN A 110 -39.02 -6.14 17.83
CA GLN A 110 -37.83 -6.82 17.32
C GLN A 110 -37.09 -5.95 16.30
N THR A 111 -35.77 -6.13 16.20
CA THR A 111 -34.92 -5.37 15.28
C THR A 111 -34.52 -6.24 14.09
N TYR A 112 -34.63 -5.69 12.89
CA TYR A 112 -34.37 -6.35 11.62
C TYR A 112 -33.41 -5.53 10.78
N ILE A 113 -32.73 -6.22 9.88
CA ILE A 113 -32.06 -5.61 8.74
C ILE A 113 -32.79 -5.98 7.46
N GLU A 114 -33.18 -4.97 6.67
CA GLU A 114 -33.81 -5.20 5.37
C GLU A 114 -32.81 -5.89 4.43
N LYS A 115 -33.23 -7.01 3.84
CA LYS A 115 -32.45 -7.78 2.88
C LYS A 115 -31.92 -6.93 1.71
N PRO A 116 -32.74 -6.13 1.00
CA PRO A 116 -32.22 -5.34 -0.13
C PRO A 116 -31.16 -4.31 0.30
N ARG A 117 -31.29 -3.73 1.51
CA ARG A 117 -30.27 -2.80 2.04
C ARG A 117 -28.97 -3.52 2.38
N LEU A 118 -29.06 -4.68 3.02
CA LEU A 118 -27.90 -5.50 3.34
C LEU A 118 -27.17 -5.96 2.08
N GLU A 119 -27.90 -6.46 1.07
CA GLU A 119 -27.35 -6.92 -0.19
C GLU A 119 -26.66 -5.78 -0.94
N ALA A 120 -27.30 -4.61 -1.04
CA ALA A 120 -26.69 -3.42 -1.65
C ALA A 120 -25.43 -2.98 -0.91
N PHE A 121 -25.43 -3.01 0.43
CA PHE A 121 -24.27 -2.64 1.23
C PHE A 121 -23.11 -3.63 1.08
N ILE A 122 -23.41 -4.93 1.07
CA ILE A 122 -22.42 -5.98 0.79
C ILE A 122 -21.82 -5.79 -0.60
N GLU A 123 -22.64 -5.47 -1.61
CA GLU A 123 -22.16 -5.25 -2.97
C GLU A 123 -21.24 -4.04 -3.07
N SER A 124 -21.58 -2.93 -2.42
CA SER A 124 -20.68 -1.77 -2.30
C SER A 124 -19.34 -2.17 -1.67
N LYS A 125 -19.36 -2.94 -0.58
CA LYS A 125 -18.13 -3.42 0.07
C LYS A 125 -17.31 -4.36 -0.80
N LYS A 126 -17.94 -5.19 -1.63
CA LYS A 126 -17.24 -6.03 -2.62
C LYS A 126 -16.59 -5.20 -3.71
N GLN A 127 -17.20 -4.10 -4.14
CA GLN A 127 -16.58 -3.16 -5.09
C GLN A 127 -15.33 -2.52 -4.47
N ASP A 128 -15.40 -2.09 -3.21
CA ASP A 128 -14.23 -1.59 -2.47
C ASP A 128 -13.13 -2.65 -2.38
N LEU A 129 -13.50 -3.91 -2.11
CA LEU A 129 -12.56 -5.04 -2.09
C LEU A 129 -11.91 -5.29 -3.46
N ALA A 130 -12.65 -5.13 -4.55
CA ALA A 130 -12.12 -5.26 -5.91
C ALA A 130 -11.13 -4.14 -6.25
N ALA A 131 -11.39 -2.91 -5.80
CA ALA A 131 -10.44 -1.80 -5.91
C ALA A 131 -9.15 -2.11 -5.14
N LEU A 132 -9.25 -2.56 -3.88
CA LEU A 132 -8.10 -2.95 -3.07
C LEU A 132 -7.27 -4.09 -3.69
N ASN A 133 -7.90 -5.03 -4.40
CA ASN A 133 -7.18 -6.07 -5.14
C ASN A 133 -6.33 -5.46 -6.26
N THR A 134 -6.93 -4.58 -7.05
CA THR A 134 -6.27 -3.88 -8.17
C THR A 134 -5.08 -3.06 -7.66
N ASP A 135 -5.26 -2.32 -6.58
CA ASP A 135 -4.20 -1.50 -5.97
C ASP A 135 -3.04 -2.37 -5.43
N SER A 136 -3.35 -3.53 -4.84
CA SER A 136 -2.33 -4.47 -4.35
C SER A 136 -1.51 -5.09 -5.48
N GLU A 137 -2.17 -5.43 -6.60
CA GLU A 137 -1.50 -5.94 -7.80
C GLU A 137 -0.60 -4.86 -8.42
N MET A 138 -1.11 -3.63 -8.53
CA MET A 138 -0.33 -2.50 -9.04
C MET A 138 0.89 -2.20 -8.15
N ALA A 139 0.72 -2.19 -6.83
CA ALA A 139 1.83 -2.01 -5.89
C ALA A 139 2.88 -3.10 -6.05
N SER A 140 2.47 -4.35 -6.27
CA SER A 140 3.39 -5.47 -6.51
C SER A 140 4.20 -5.29 -7.80
N LEU A 141 3.57 -4.84 -8.89
CA LEU A 141 4.25 -4.54 -10.16
C LEU A 141 5.24 -3.38 -10.02
N GLN A 142 4.88 -2.34 -9.27
CA GLN A 142 5.77 -1.22 -9.00
C GLN A 142 6.97 -1.65 -8.15
N ILE A 143 6.76 -2.49 -7.13
CA ILE A 143 7.86 -3.06 -6.32
C ILE A 143 8.82 -3.83 -7.22
N GLN A 144 8.29 -4.68 -8.12
CA GLN A 144 9.11 -5.46 -9.05
C GLN A 144 9.96 -4.54 -9.94
N THR A 145 9.38 -3.45 -10.44
CA THR A 145 10.08 -2.45 -11.25
C THR A 145 11.25 -1.81 -10.50
N VAL A 146 11.03 -1.38 -9.25
CA VAL A 146 12.09 -0.76 -8.43
C VAL A 146 13.16 -1.78 -8.03
N VAL A 147 12.78 -3.04 -7.77
CA VAL A 147 13.74 -4.13 -7.54
C VAL A 147 14.67 -4.30 -8.74
N ASP A 148 14.13 -4.27 -9.96
CA ASP A 148 14.94 -4.45 -11.16
C ASP A 148 15.82 -3.23 -11.44
N GLN A 149 15.33 -2.01 -11.20
CA GLN A 149 16.16 -0.79 -11.22
C GLN A 149 17.32 -0.87 -10.22
N ARG A 150 17.06 -1.35 -9.00
CA ARG A 150 18.07 -1.57 -7.98
C ARG A 150 19.13 -2.59 -8.43
N LYS A 151 18.72 -3.70 -9.04
CA LYS A 151 19.66 -4.69 -9.59
C LYS A 151 20.54 -4.08 -10.67
N GLN A 152 19.96 -3.33 -11.61
CA GLN A 152 20.71 -2.65 -12.68
C GLN A 152 21.74 -1.67 -12.10
N ALA A 153 21.37 -0.88 -11.10
CA ALA A 153 22.28 0.04 -10.43
C ALA A 153 23.45 -0.70 -9.72
N ILE A 154 23.16 -1.83 -9.06
CA ILE A 154 24.21 -2.68 -8.46
C ILE A 154 25.15 -3.21 -9.53
N THR A 155 24.63 -3.73 -10.65
CA THR A 155 25.45 -4.25 -11.75
C THR A 155 26.34 -3.16 -12.34
N LEU A 156 25.81 -1.95 -12.58
CA LEU A 156 26.59 -0.81 -13.06
C LEU A 156 27.73 -0.47 -12.10
N LEU A 157 27.43 -0.39 -10.79
CA LEU A 157 28.43 -0.10 -9.78
C LEU A 157 29.52 -1.18 -9.71
N SER A 158 29.14 -2.46 -9.78
CA SER A 158 30.10 -3.58 -9.81
C SER A 158 31.01 -3.51 -11.04
N ASN A 159 30.47 -3.18 -12.21
CA ASN A 159 31.25 -3.05 -13.44
C ASN A 159 32.23 -1.87 -13.37
N LEU A 160 31.83 -0.73 -12.79
CA LEU A 160 32.71 0.41 -12.57
C LEU A 160 33.87 0.07 -11.63
N ILE A 161 33.60 -0.67 -10.55
CA ILE A 161 34.64 -1.13 -9.62
C ILE A 161 35.60 -2.11 -10.31
N ALA A 162 35.09 -3.09 -11.06
CA ALA A 162 35.93 -4.04 -11.78
C ALA A 162 36.83 -3.36 -12.82
N SER A 163 36.28 -2.41 -13.59
CA SER A 163 37.03 -1.62 -14.58
C SER A 163 38.13 -0.78 -13.92
N ARG A 164 37.86 -0.21 -12.74
CA ARG A 164 38.87 0.49 -11.93
C ARG A 164 40.01 -0.46 -11.54
N ASP A 165 39.68 -1.64 -11.01
CA ASP A 165 40.69 -2.59 -10.54
C ASP A 165 41.58 -3.08 -11.69
N GLU A 166 41.01 -3.31 -12.88
CA GLU A 166 41.75 -3.62 -14.10
C GLU A 166 42.68 -2.48 -14.52
N THR A 167 42.18 -1.24 -14.50
CA THR A 167 42.96 -0.04 -14.84
C THR A 167 44.16 0.12 -13.91
N ILE A 168 43.94 -0.01 -12.58
CA ILE A 168 45.02 0.06 -11.58
C ILE A 168 46.04 -1.06 -11.80
N MET A 169 45.57 -2.29 -12.07
CA MET A 169 46.47 -3.41 -12.33
C MET A 169 47.36 -3.17 -13.56
N ASN A 170 46.81 -2.61 -14.63
CA ASN A 170 47.56 -2.26 -15.83
C ASN A 170 48.61 -1.17 -15.57
N ILE A 171 48.28 -0.14 -14.77
CA ILE A 171 49.24 0.88 -14.35
C ILE A 171 50.38 0.25 -13.55
N VAL A 172 50.08 -0.57 -12.54
CA VAL A 172 51.08 -1.25 -11.71
C VAL A 172 51.99 -2.16 -12.54
N ARG A 173 51.42 -2.86 -13.54
CA ARG A 173 52.21 -3.71 -14.46
C ARG A 173 53.17 -2.90 -15.33
N ASN A 174 52.75 -1.73 -15.81
CA ASN A 174 53.59 -0.88 -16.67
C ASN A 174 54.66 -0.07 -15.90
N ILE A 175 54.62 -0.06 -14.57
CA ILE A 175 55.64 0.57 -13.71
C ILE A 175 56.73 -0.44 -13.29
N LYS A 176 56.49 -1.75 -13.47
CA LYS A 176 57.51 -2.80 -13.28
C LYS A 176 58.41 -2.93 -14.50
#